data_AF-C0PIA3-F1
#
_entry.id   AF-C0PIA3-F1
#
_cell.length_a   1.000
_cell.length_b   1.000
_cell.length_c   1.000
_cell.angle_alpha   90.00
_cell.angle_beta   90.00
_cell.angle_gamma   90.00
#
_symmetry.space_group_name_H-M   'P 1'
#
loop_
_entity.id
_entity.type
_entity.pdbx_description
1 polymer ?
#
loop_
_entity_poly.entity_id
_entity_poly.type
_entity_poly.pdbx_seq_one_letter_code
_entity_poly.pdbx_strand_id
1 'polypeptide(L)' 'MCRGKLNLVLLPSSSMRLTFVCDDGYPEQLALLSNDFEFSEVMIEEISADNSGRSFLIRISESKVFYYWCAEKSKED' A
#
# COMPACT_ATOMS: atom_id res chain seq x y z
N MET A 1 -0.50 -16.12 1.09
CA MET A 1 -0.25 -15.02 0.14
C MET A 1 -1.55 -14.79 -0.61
N CYS A 2 -2.13 -13.61 -0.47
CA CYS A 2 -3.45 -13.29 -0.99
C CYS A 2 -3.30 -12.31 -2.17
N ARG A 3 -4.02 -12.54 -3.26
CA ARG A 3 -4.19 -11.54 -4.32
C ARG A 3 -5.26 -10.55 -3.87
N GLY A 4 -5.14 -9.32 -4.34
CA GLY A 4 -6.03 -8.27 -3.89
C GLY A 4 -5.68 -6.92 -4.48
N LYS A 5 -6.31 -5.89 -3.93
CA LYS A 5 -6.20 -4.51 -4.39
C LYS A 5 -5.66 -3.62 -3.28
N LEU A 6 -4.58 -2.91 -3.58
CA LEU A 6 -4.10 -1.82 -2.76
C LEU A 6 -4.85 -0.54 -3.16
N ASN A 7 -5.47 0.15 -2.20
CA ASN A 7 -6.26 1.34 -2.45
C ASN A 7 -5.80 2.49 -1.55
N LEU A 8 -5.64 3.67 -2.15
CA LEU A 8 -5.44 4.93 -1.45
C LEU A 8 -6.71 5.78 -1.63
N VAL A 9 -7.34 6.16 -0.53
CA VAL A 9 -8.60 6.90 -0.53
C VAL A 9 -8.48 8.15 0.32
N LEU A 10 -8.90 9.30 -0.22
CA LEU A 10 -9.10 10.53 0.55
C LEU A 10 -10.48 10.52 1.20
N LEU A 11 -10.54 10.69 2.52
CA LEU A 11 -11.78 10.73 3.28
C LEU A 11 -12.33 12.15 3.37
N PRO A 12 -13.65 12.32 3.63
CA PRO A 12 -14.24 13.64 3.87
C PRO A 12 -13.60 14.43 5.01
N SER A 13 -12.93 13.76 5.95
CA SER A 13 -12.16 14.37 7.05
C SER A 13 -10.81 14.94 6.63
N SER A 14 -10.51 14.98 5.32
CA SER A 14 -9.19 15.30 4.77
C SER A 14 -8.07 14.33 5.17
N SER A 15 -8.41 13.19 5.79
CA SER A 15 -7.46 12.12 6.09
C SER A 15 -7.31 11.18 4.89
N MET A 16 -6.12 10.63 4.67
CA MET A 16 -5.87 9.62 3.65
C MET A 16 -5.84 8.22 4.27
N ARG A 17 -6.48 7.25 3.62
CA ARG A 17 -6.54 5.86 4.07
C ARG A 17 -5.89 4.95 3.06
N LEU A 18 -4.95 4.13 3.51
CA LEU A 18 -4.33 3.08 2.72
C LEU A 18 -4.89 1.73 3.17
N THR A 19 -5.49 0.98 2.25
CA THR A 19 -6.07 -0.34 2.51
C THR A 19 -5.61 -1.38 1.50
N PHE A 20 -5.45 -2.62 1.96
CA PHE A 20 -5.33 -3.77 1.09
C PHE A 20 -6.61 -4.60 1.21
N VAL A 21 -7.28 -4.85 0.09
CA VAL A 21 -8.50 -5.66 0.06
C VAL A 21 -8.16 -6.97 -0.61
N CYS A 22 -8.16 -8.04 0.17
CA CYS A 22 -7.99 -9.39 -0.35
C CYS A 22 -9.15 -9.77 -1.27
N ASP A 23 -8.89 -10.67 -2.23
CA ASP A 23 -9.93 -11.20 -3.12
C ASP A 23 -11.03 -12.00 -2.34
N ASP A 24 -10.77 -12.37 -1.08
CA ASP A 24 -11.76 -12.93 -0.16
C ASP A 24 -12.78 -11.90 0.39
N GLY A 25 -12.58 -10.63 0.05
CA GLY A 25 -13.45 -9.51 0.43
C GLY A 25 -13.12 -8.86 1.77
N TYR A 26 -12.14 -9.35 2.53
CA TYR A 26 -11.77 -8.74 3.82
C TYR A 26 -10.78 -7.58 3.60
N PRO A 27 -11.15 -6.34 3.98
CA PRO A 27 -10.25 -5.20 3.90
C PRO A 27 -9.33 -5.15 5.11
N GLU A 28 -8.03 -5.03 4.86
CA GLU A 28 -7.01 -4.69 5.84
C GLU A 28 -6.68 -3.20 5.74
N GLN A 29 -6.87 -2.45 6.83
CA GLN A 29 -6.42 -1.05 6.90
C GLN A 29 -4.94 -1.01 7.29
N LEU A 30 -4.10 -0.59 6.36
CA LEU A 30 -2.65 -0.50 6.57
C LEU A 30 -2.29 0.76 7.36
N ALA A 31 -2.80 1.91 6.90
CA ALA A 31 -2.55 3.24 7.47
C ALA A 31 -3.76 4.18 7.39
N LEU A 32 -3.84 5.12 8.32
CA LEU A 32 -4.68 6.31 8.27
C LEU A 32 -3.78 7.52 8.52
N LEU A 33 -3.57 8.34 7.49
CA LEU A 33 -2.77 9.54 7.55
C LEU A 33 -3.70 10.74 7.79
N SER A 34 -3.44 11.47 8.85
CA SER A 34 -4.03 12.79 9.09
C SER A 34 -3.03 13.64 9.88
N ASN A 35 -3.29 14.95 9.96
CA ASN A 35 -2.48 15.83 10.80
C ASN A 35 -2.63 15.55 12.31
N ASP A 36 -3.64 14.76 12.71
CA ASP A 36 -4.01 14.50 14.10
C ASP A 36 -3.64 13.07 14.58
N PHE A 37 -3.12 12.21 13.69
CA PHE A 37 -2.78 10.80 14.01
C PHE A 37 -1.27 10.55 14.05
N GLU A 38 -0.87 9.43 14.69
CA GLU A 38 0.53 9.03 14.91
C GLU A 38 1.36 8.84 13.64
N PHE A 39 0.74 8.57 12.48
CA PHE A 39 1.44 8.32 11.22
C PHE A 39 1.30 9.51 10.28
N SER A 40 2.33 10.37 10.29
CA SER A 40 2.39 11.53 9.38
C SER A 40 2.82 11.16 7.96
N GLU A 41 3.44 10.00 7.76
CA GLU A 41 4.04 9.60 6.49
C GLU A 41 3.93 8.09 6.26
N VAL A 42 3.75 7.70 4.99
CA VAL A 42 3.89 6.33 4.52
C VAL A 42 4.74 6.38 3.26
N MET A 43 5.80 5.58 3.23
CA MET A 43 6.72 5.51 2.10
C MET A 43 6.45 4.27 1.25
N ILE A 44 6.43 4.43 -0.06
CA ILE A 44 6.38 3.34 -1.03
C ILE A 44 7.72 3.33 -1.76
N GLU A 45 8.47 2.25 -1.62
CA GLU A 45 9.83 2.13 -2.15
C GLU A 45 9.93 0.92 -3.09
N GLU A 46 10.58 1.10 -4.24
CA GLU A 46 10.91 0.00 -5.13
C GLU A 46 11.94 -0.94 -4.50
N ILE A 47 11.83 -2.23 -4.76
CA ILE A 47 12.82 -3.21 -4.33
C ILE A 47 13.83 -3.41 -5.45
N SER A 48 15.01 -2.79 -5.31
CA SER A 48 16.08 -2.84 -6.31
C SER A 48 16.61 -4.24 -6.64
N ALA A 49 16.41 -5.21 -5.73
CA ALA A 49 16.78 -6.61 -5.97
C ALA A 49 15.81 -7.33 -6.94
N ASP A 50 14.64 -6.75 -7.23
CA ASP A 50 13.68 -7.28 -8.19
C ASP A 50 13.84 -6.62 -9.56
N ASN A 51 14.43 -7.37 -10.50
CA ASN A 51 14.64 -6.89 -11.87
C ASN A 51 13.34 -6.75 -12.68
N SER A 52 12.19 -7.19 -12.16
CA SER A 52 10.91 -7.02 -12.85
C SER A 52 10.32 -5.61 -12.69
N GLY A 53 10.79 -4.82 -11.71
CA GLY A 53 10.27 -3.50 -11.38
C GLY A 53 8.85 -3.51 -10.83
N ARG A 54 8.35 -4.68 -10.39
CA ARG A 54 6.96 -4.85 -9.93
C ARG A 54 6.84 -5.01 -8.43
N SER A 55 7.95 -5.32 -7.76
CA SER A 55 7.97 -5.47 -6.31
C SER A 55 8.30 -4.14 -5.63
N PHE A 56 7.58 -3.86 -4.56
CA PHE A 56 7.75 -2.66 -3.76
C PHE A 56 7.45 -2.98 -2.29
N LEU A 57 7.95 -2.14 -1.40
CA LEU A 57 7.61 -2.18 0.01
C LEU A 57 6.80 -0.93 0.39
N ILE A 58 5.97 -1.09 1.42
CA ILE A 58 5.25 0.01 2.06
C ILE A 58 5.76 0.10 3.49
N ARG A 59 6.40 1.21 3.83
CA ARG A 59 6.92 1.50 5.16
C ARG A 59 6.02 2.53 5.84
N ILE A 60 5.41 2.12 6.96
CA ILE A 60 4.56 2.99 7.80
C ILE A 60 5.36 3.50 9.00
N SER A 61 6.22 2.64 9.55
CA SER A 61 7.23 2.96 10.57
C SER A 61 8.40 2.01 10.40
N GLU A 62 9.51 2.25 11.11
CA GLU A 62 10.68 1.37 11.05
C GLU A 62 10.37 -0.10 11.39
N SER A 63 9.36 -0.33 12.23
CA SER A 63 8.94 -1.67 12.64
C SER A 63 7.78 -2.23 11.81
N LYS A 64 7.15 -1.43 10.94
CA LYS A 64 5.95 -1.80 10.19
C LYS A 64 6.18 -1.61 8.70
N VAL A 65 6.67 -2.69 8.08
CA VAL A 65 6.98 -2.79 6.65
C VAL A 65 6.16 -3.92 6.04
N PHE A 66 5.53 -3.63 4.90
CA PHE A 66 4.80 -4.60 4.09
C PHE A 66 5.46 -4.75 2.72
N TYR A 67 5.35 -5.93 2.12
CA TYR A 67 5.93 -6.23 0.81
C TYR A 67 4.83 -6.65 -0.16
N TYR A 68 4.83 -6.04 -1.33
CA TYR A 68 3.84 -6.30 -2.37
C TYR A 68 4.51 -6.50 -3.73
N TRP A 69 3.77 -7.12 -4.64
CA TRP A 69 4.14 -7.30 -6.03
C TRP A 69 2.94 -6.96 -6.91
N CYS A 70 3.15 -6.09 -7.88
CA CYS A 70 2.11 -5.68 -8.82
C CYS A 70 1.76 -6.83 -9.77
N ALA A 71 0.58 -7.40 -9.60
CA ALA A 71 0.10 -8.53 -10.40
C ALA A 71 -0.62 -8.11 -11.69
N GLU A 72 -0.86 -6.81 -11.89
CA GLU A 72 -1.43 -6.30 -13.13
C GLU A 72 -0.42 -6.45 -14.27
N LYS A 73 -0.91 -6.86 -15.44
CA LYS A 73 -0.13 -6.74 -16.67
C LYS A 73 -0.24 -5.29 -17.09
N SER A 74 0.89 -4.61 -17.34
CA SER A 74 0.83 -3.25 -17.86
C SER A 74 0.05 -3.25 -19.18
N LYS A 75 -0.76 -2.21 -19.40
CA LYS A 75 -1.39 -1.94 -20.70
C LYS A 75 -0.45 -1.17 -21.62
N GLU A 76 0.83 -1.52 -21.60
CA GLU A 76 1.79 -0.98 -22.55
C GLU A 76 1.80 -1.92 -23.76
N ASP A 77 0.86 -1.66 -24.68
CA ASP A 77 0.92 -1.99 -26.10
C ASP A 77 0.91 -0.68 -26.90
#